data_AF-A0A5C4LFA5-F1
#
_entry.id   AF-A0A5C4LFA5-F1
#
_cell.length_a   1.000
_cell.length_b   1.000
_cell.length_c   1.000
_cell.angle_alpha   90.00
_cell.angle_beta   90.00
_cell.angle_gamma   90.00
#
_symmetry.space_group_name_H-M   'P 1'
#
loop_
_entity.id
_entity.type
_entity.pdbx_description
1 polymer ?
#
loop_
_entity_poly.entity_id
_entity_poly.type
_entity_poly.pdbx_seq_one_letter_code
_entity_poly.pdbx_strand_id
1 'polypeptide(L)'
;MARFRTNEELERLARETRVKLGLENQDRIDMMTVIQKLKAAYPGFQYAREPDEILPDAEAQWDSSKRVIRLRESVFRAMQRGEPRARMTTSHEIAHFLLGHEGIRNRSLVKTAAERFANEVKREESEARRLAPMLLAPSYLVKSEDTVDEISRRFGISLEAAAIRREEVSALERQASGDVRPLPQVVIDFLREAKRRGQTVRTDVGE
;
A
#
# COMPACT_ATOMS: atom_id res chain seq x y z
N MET A 1 -12.87 16.42 -9.31
CA MET A 1 -12.70 15.02 -8.85
C MET A 1 -11.32 14.90 -8.24
N ALA A 2 -11.19 14.31 -7.06
CA ALA A 2 -9.87 14.15 -6.43
C ALA A 2 -9.01 13.14 -7.24
N ARG A 3 -7.75 13.53 -7.49
CA ARG A 3 -6.76 12.80 -8.29
C ARG A 3 -6.24 11.58 -7.51
N PHE A 4 -6.12 10.43 -8.16
CA PHE A 4 -5.43 9.27 -7.59
C PHE A 4 -3.95 9.59 -7.42
N ARG A 5 -3.39 9.30 -6.24
CA ARG A 5 -1.94 9.41 -6.01
C ARG A 5 -1.19 8.35 -6.81
N THR A 6 -0.10 8.74 -7.48
CA THR A 6 0.78 7.81 -8.21
C THR A 6 1.58 6.97 -7.21
N ASN A 7 2.16 5.86 -7.68
CA ASN A 7 3.00 5.03 -6.82
C ASN A 7 4.26 5.77 -6.35
N GLU A 8 4.81 6.70 -7.15
CA GLU A 8 5.96 7.51 -6.72
C GLU A 8 5.59 8.47 -5.58
N GLU A 9 4.38 9.02 -5.62
CA GLU A 9 3.87 9.90 -4.56
C GLU A 9 3.65 9.14 -3.26
N LEU A 10 3.15 7.90 -3.35
CA LEU A 10 2.98 7.02 -2.20
C LEU A 10 4.32 6.53 -1.64
N GLU A 11 5.29 6.19 -2.49
CA GLU A 11 6.65 5.85 -2.06
C GLU A 11 7.36 7.02 -1.39
N ARG A 12 7.23 8.23 -1.95
CA ARG A 12 7.75 9.44 -1.32
C ARG A 12 7.12 9.64 0.06
N LEU A 13 5.80 9.51 0.18
CA LEU A 13 5.11 9.61 1.47
C LEU A 13 5.57 8.53 2.46
N ALA A 14 5.76 7.29 2.01
CA ALA A 14 6.28 6.21 2.84
C ALA A 14 7.68 6.54 3.37
N ARG A 15 8.59 6.99 2.50
CA ARG A 15 9.95 7.41 2.87
C ARG A 15 9.94 8.58 3.83
N GLU A 16 9.21 9.65 3.52
CA GLU A 16 9.09 10.84 4.37
C GLU A 16 8.55 10.49 5.75
N THR A 17 7.54 9.61 5.81
CA THR A 17 7.00 9.10 7.07
C THR A 17 8.09 8.36 7.85
N ARG A 18 8.82 7.44 7.23
CA ARG A 18 9.86 6.67 7.91
C ARG A 18 11.00 7.55 8.40
N VAL A 19 11.45 8.53 7.61
CA VAL A 19 12.44 9.53 8.04
C VAL A 19 11.93 10.34 9.22
N LYS A 20 10.70 10.86 9.15
CA LYS A 20 10.10 11.63 10.24
C LYS A 20 10.01 10.85 11.55
N LEU A 21 9.82 9.53 11.46
CA LEU A 21 9.77 8.64 12.62
C LEU A 21 11.16 8.11 13.03
N GLY A 22 12.23 8.37 12.27
CA GLY A 22 13.57 7.82 12.52
C GLY A 22 13.64 6.29 12.31
N LEU A 23 12.95 5.79 11.28
CA LEU A 23 12.81 4.38 10.92
C LEU A 23 13.30 4.10 9.49
N GLU A 24 14.00 5.05 8.86
CA GLU A 24 14.36 5.03 7.46
C GLU A 24 15.32 3.90 7.09
N ASN A 25 16.21 3.48 8.00
CA ASN A 25 17.24 2.46 7.74
C ASN A 25 16.89 1.05 8.26
N GLN A 26 15.62 0.78 8.60
CA GLN A 26 15.22 -0.48 9.23
C GLN A 26 14.52 -1.42 8.25
N ASP A 27 15.09 -2.56 7.87
CA ASP A 27 14.37 -3.50 6.98
C ASP A 27 13.04 -3.97 7.59
N ARG A 28 12.99 -4.27 8.90
CA ARG A 28 11.78 -4.74 9.57
C ARG A 28 11.36 -3.81 10.69
N ILE A 29 10.48 -2.86 10.39
CA ILE A 29 9.92 -1.97 11.42
C ILE A 29 9.00 -2.73 12.39
N ASP A 30 9.08 -2.40 13.67
CA ASP A 30 8.10 -2.81 14.68
C ASP A 30 6.87 -1.90 14.62
N MET A 31 5.69 -2.49 14.41
CA MET A 31 4.47 -1.72 14.16
C MET A 31 3.96 -0.99 15.41
N MET A 32 4.25 -1.50 16.61
CA MET A 32 3.91 -0.78 17.84
C MET A 32 4.79 0.46 18.02
N THR A 33 6.08 0.33 17.71
CA THR A 33 7.02 1.46 17.66
C THR A 33 6.56 2.51 16.65
N VAL A 34 6.06 2.11 15.48
CA VAL A 34 5.44 3.04 14.51
C VAL A 34 4.25 3.76 15.14
N ILE A 35 3.30 3.03 15.76
CA ILE A 35 2.11 3.63 16.42
C ILE A 35 2.52 4.63 17.50
N GLN A 36 3.47 4.29 18.37
CA GLN A 36 3.93 5.18 19.44
C GLN A 36 4.61 6.44 18.90
N LYS A 37 5.45 6.30 17.87
CA LYS A 37 6.11 7.44 17.23
C LYS A 37 5.12 8.32 16.47
N LEU A 38 4.09 7.74 15.85
CA LEU A 38 2.99 8.52 15.24
C LEU A 38 2.21 9.29 16.30
N LYS A 39 1.91 8.67 17.44
CA LYS A 39 1.24 9.36 18.56
C LYS A 39 2.05 10.55 19.09
N ALA A 40 3.37 10.42 19.15
CA ALA A 40 4.26 11.51 19.53
C ALA A 40 4.35 12.61 18.46
N ALA A 41 4.41 12.22 17.18
CA ALA A 41 4.62 13.14 16.06
C ALA A 41 3.36 13.87 15.59
N TYR A 42 2.17 13.37 15.93
CA TYR A 42 0.88 13.90 15.48
C TYR A 42 -0.08 14.06 16.66
N PRO A 43 -0.16 15.25 17.27
CA PRO A 43 -1.14 15.54 18.30
C PRO A 43 -2.55 15.15 17.85
N GLY A 44 -3.26 14.41 18.70
CA GLY A 44 -4.59 13.89 18.42
C GLY A 44 -4.65 12.55 17.67
N PHE A 45 -3.54 11.98 17.20
CA PHE A 45 -3.53 10.57 16.78
C PHE A 45 -3.67 9.66 18.01
N GLN A 46 -4.61 8.74 17.96
CA GLN A 46 -4.90 7.80 19.03
C GLN A 46 -4.81 6.36 18.54
N TYR A 47 -4.61 5.47 19.50
CA TYR A 47 -4.60 4.04 19.30
C TYR A 47 -5.42 3.38 20.42
N ALA A 48 -6.26 2.42 20.06
CA ALA A 48 -7.02 1.61 20.99
C ALA A 48 -6.90 0.13 20.64
N ARG A 49 -6.83 -0.68 21.69
CA ARG A 49 -6.85 -2.14 21.64
C ARG A 49 -8.22 -2.57 22.14
N GLU A 50 -8.98 -3.22 21.28
CA GLU A 50 -10.38 -3.58 21.55
C GLU A 50 -10.52 -5.11 21.65
N PRO A 51 -11.37 -5.62 22.56
CA PRO A 51 -11.75 -7.04 22.55
C PRO A 51 -12.28 -7.48 21.19
N ASP A 52 -12.10 -8.76 20.85
CA ASP A 52 -12.50 -9.31 19.55
C ASP A 52 -14.00 -9.11 19.26
N GLU A 53 -14.82 -9.15 20.31
CA GLU A 53 -16.28 -9.01 20.26
C GLU A 53 -16.75 -7.59 19.91
N ILE A 54 -15.91 -6.58 20.13
CA ILE A 54 -16.22 -5.16 19.83
C ILE A 54 -16.04 -4.86 18.34
N LEU A 55 -15.22 -5.64 17.63
CA LEU A 55 -14.99 -5.52 16.19
C LEU A 55 -15.34 -6.85 15.50
N PRO A 56 -16.57 -7.38 15.57
CA PRO A 56 -16.87 -8.74 15.12
C PRO A 56 -16.60 -8.95 13.62
N ASP A 57 -16.85 -7.92 12.81
CA ASP A 57 -16.73 -7.96 11.34
C ASP A 57 -15.48 -7.25 10.79
N ALA A 58 -14.56 -6.80 11.66
CA ALA A 58 -13.35 -6.09 11.26
C ALA A 58 -12.12 -6.54 12.05
N GLU A 59 -11.00 -6.74 11.35
CA GLU A 59 -9.69 -7.01 12.00
C GLU A 59 -9.11 -5.74 12.64
N ALA A 60 -9.38 -4.59 12.04
CA ALA A 60 -8.94 -3.28 12.49
C ALA A 60 -9.85 -2.20 11.87
N GLN A 61 -9.76 -0.98 12.40
CA GLN A 61 -10.54 0.15 11.93
C GLN A 61 -9.79 1.47 12.13
N TRP A 62 -9.79 2.30 11.10
CA TRP A 62 -9.50 3.73 11.21
C TRP A 62 -10.79 4.54 11.36
N ASP A 63 -10.84 5.38 12.40
CA ASP A 63 -11.92 6.33 12.66
C ASP A 63 -11.34 7.75 12.64
N SER A 64 -11.50 8.42 11.50
CA SER A 64 -10.95 9.77 11.26
C SER A 64 -11.55 10.84 12.17
N SER A 65 -12.80 10.68 12.61
CA SER A 65 -13.49 11.66 13.47
C SER A 65 -12.86 11.74 14.85
N LYS A 66 -12.48 10.57 15.39
CA LYS A 66 -11.78 10.43 16.68
C LYS A 66 -10.28 10.33 16.52
N ARG A 67 -9.79 10.32 15.27
CA ARG A 67 -8.40 10.12 14.87
C ARG A 67 -7.76 8.90 15.55
N VAL A 68 -8.50 7.79 15.60
CA VAL A 68 -8.09 6.58 16.33
C VAL A 68 -7.98 5.37 15.40
N ILE A 69 -6.88 4.63 15.53
CA ILE A 69 -6.80 3.26 15.02
C ILE A 69 -7.25 2.32 16.13
N ARG A 70 -8.28 1.51 15.87
CA ARG A 70 -8.72 0.41 16.73
C ARG A 70 -8.19 -0.90 16.17
N LEU A 71 -7.40 -1.63 16.95
CA LEU A 71 -6.98 -2.99 16.61
C LEU A 71 -7.73 -4.00 17.45
N ARG A 72 -8.26 -5.03 16.78
CA ARG A 72 -8.78 -6.21 17.44
C ARG A 72 -7.67 -6.86 18.28
N GLU A 73 -8.01 -7.33 19.47
CA GLU A 73 -7.11 -7.97 20.43
C GLU A 73 -6.26 -9.09 19.79
N SER A 74 -6.88 -9.99 19.03
CA SER A 74 -6.19 -11.04 18.29
C SER A 74 -5.19 -10.51 17.26
N VAL A 75 -5.54 -9.42 16.56
CA VAL A 75 -4.69 -8.76 15.57
C VAL A 75 -3.51 -8.06 16.24
N PHE A 76 -3.72 -7.37 17.37
CA PHE A 76 -2.64 -6.79 18.15
C PHE A 76 -1.64 -7.87 18.59
N ARG A 77 -2.12 -9.00 19.14
CA ARG A 77 -1.25 -10.12 19.55
C ARG A 77 -0.47 -10.70 18.37
N ALA A 78 -1.13 -10.91 17.24
CA ALA A 78 -0.50 -11.41 16.02
C ALA A 78 0.55 -10.43 15.46
N MET A 79 0.28 -9.13 15.49
CA MET A 79 1.22 -8.08 15.10
C MET A 79 2.46 -8.09 16.00
N GLN A 80 2.28 -8.25 17.32
CA GLN A 80 3.40 -8.36 18.27
C GLN A 80 4.26 -9.61 18.05
N ARG A 81 3.68 -10.70 17.55
CA ARG A 81 4.43 -11.89 17.09
C ARG A 81 5.09 -11.71 15.72
N GLY A 82 4.88 -10.57 15.07
CA GLY A 82 5.43 -10.29 13.74
C GLY A 82 4.69 -11.00 12.61
N GLU A 83 3.45 -11.43 12.81
CA GLU A 83 2.69 -12.14 11.78
C GLU A 83 2.39 -11.22 10.58
N PRO A 84 2.70 -11.66 9.34
CA PRO A 84 2.61 -10.80 8.16
C PRO A 84 1.23 -10.17 7.93
N ARG A 85 0.16 -10.93 8.14
CA ARG A 85 -1.22 -10.43 7.94
C ARG A 85 -1.55 -9.30 8.90
N ALA A 86 -1.24 -9.47 10.18
CA ALA A 86 -1.53 -8.47 11.21
C ALA A 86 -0.67 -7.20 11.04
N ARG A 87 0.60 -7.37 10.62
CA ARG A 87 1.47 -6.24 10.23
C ARG A 87 0.87 -5.46 9.05
N MET A 88 0.44 -6.15 8.00
CA MET A 88 -0.19 -5.54 6.84
C MET A 88 -1.51 -4.83 7.19
N THR A 89 -2.39 -5.48 7.96
CA THR A 89 -3.64 -4.88 8.43
C THR A 89 -3.38 -3.60 9.22
N THR A 90 -2.42 -3.62 10.15
CA THR A 90 -2.08 -2.42 10.93
C THR A 90 -1.51 -1.32 10.04
N SER A 91 -0.64 -1.68 9.09
CA SER A 91 -0.07 -0.73 8.13
C SER A 91 -1.12 -0.12 7.20
N HIS A 92 -2.19 -0.85 6.88
CA HIS A 92 -3.33 -0.36 6.09
C HIS A 92 -4.10 0.74 6.84
N GLU A 93 -4.40 0.54 8.12
CA GLU A 93 -5.07 1.59 8.91
C GLU A 93 -4.17 2.81 9.14
N ILE A 94 -2.86 2.60 9.32
CA ILE A 94 -1.89 3.71 9.37
C ILE A 94 -1.86 4.46 8.04
N ALA A 95 -1.96 3.76 6.91
CA ALA A 95 -2.01 4.40 5.61
C ALA A 95 -3.25 5.30 5.47
N HIS A 96 -4.43 4.88 5.94
CA HIS A 96 -5.60 5.76 5.97
C HIS A 96 -5.35 7.05 6.76
N PHE A 97 -4.73 6.95 7.94
CA PHE A 97 -4.35 8.11 8.73
C PHE A 97 -3.39 9.05 7.98
N LEU A 98 -2.29 8.51 7.44
CA LEU A 98 -1.25 9.31 6.75
C LEU A 98 -1.75 9.96 5.46
N LEU A 99 -2.71 9.33 4.79
CA LEU A 99 -3.32 9.85 3.57
C LEU A 99 -4.39 10.90 3.85
N GLY A 100 -4.84 11.03 5.11
CA GLY A 100 -5.91 11.94 5.52
C GLY A 100 -7.29 11.46 5.07
N HIS A 101 -7.50 10.15 4.98
CA HIS A 101 -8.78 9.57 4.59
C HIS A 101 -9.85 9.81 5.66
N GLU A 102 -11.04 10.22 5.24
CA GLU A 102 -12.14 10.65 6.11
C GLU A 102 -13.21 9.55 6.30
N GLY A 103 -14.05 9.68 7.33
CA GLY A 103 -15.05 8.68 7.73
C GLY A 103 -14.49 7.53 8.58
N ILE A 104 -15.33 6.50 8.74
CA ILE A 104 -14.97 5.23 9.39
C ILE A 104 -14.62 4.23 8.30
N ARG A 105 -13.47 3.55 8.43
CA ARG A 105 -12.98 2.57 7.47
C ARG A 105 -12.92 1.21 8.16
N ASN A 106 -13.81 0.32 7.74
CA ASN A 106 -13.88 -1.05 8.22
C ASN A 106 -13.26 -1.96 7.15
N ARG A 107 -12.31 -2.81 7.54
CA ARG A 107 -11.93 -3.96 6.71
C ARG A 107 -13.03 -5.04 6.77
N SER A 108 -14.20 -4.74 6.20
CA SER A 108 -15.44 -5.54 6.25
C SER A 108 -15.61 -6.46 5.03
N LEU A 109 -16.29 -7.60 5.24
CA LEU A 109 -16.60 -8.66 4.26
C LEU A 109 -17.86 -8.42 3.41
N VAL A 110 -18.65 -7.36 3.64
CA VAL A 110 -19.93 -7.14 2.93
C VAL A 110 -20.11 -5.67 2.51
N LYS A 111 -20.63 -5.43 1.29
CA LYS A 111 -20.78 -4.09 0.67
C LYS A 111 -22.17 -3.85 0.05
N THR A 112 -22.82 -2.72 0.37
CA THR A 112 -23.67 -1.81 -0.46
C THR A 112 -23.93 -0.51 0.35
N ALA A 113 -24.27 0.68 -0.16
CA ALA A 113 -24.59 1.26 -1.47
C ALA A 113 -24.01 2.71 -1.54
N ALA A 114 -23.65 3.36 -2.65
CA ALA A 114 -23.34 3.04 -4.05
C ALA A 114 -23.72 4.35 -4.78
N GLU A 115 -22.88 5.17 -5.42
CA GLU A 115 -21.65 4.92 -6.16
C GLU A 115 -20.63 6.09 -6.01
N ARG A 116 -21.03 7.26 -5.47
CA ARG A 116 -20.10 8.38 -5.20
C ARG A 116 -19.26 8.15 -3.95
N PHE A 117 -19.91 7.79 -2.84
CA PHE A 117 -19.21 7.26 -1.67
C PHE A 117 -18.42 6.00 -2.04
N ALA A 118 -18.96 5.15 -2.94
CA ALA A 118 -18.23 3.95 -3.36
C ALA A 118 -16.96 4.30 -4.13
N ASN A 119 -16.95 5.31 -5.00
CA ASN A 119 -15.77 5.69 -5.76
C ASN A 119 -14.72 6.39 -4.91
N GLU A 120 -15.11 7.26 -3.98
CA GLU A 120 -14.20 7.88 -3.03
C GLU A 120 -13.63 6.86 -2.06
N VAL A 121 -14.48 6.05 -1.42
CA VAL A 121 -14.05 4.95 -0.55
C VAL A 121 -13.16 3.98 -1.32
N LYS A 122 -13.51 3.60 -2.56
CA LYS A 122 -12.68 2.72 -3.40
C LYS A 122 -11.33 3.36 -3.74
N ARG A 123 -11.28 4.67 -3.99
CA ARG A 123 -10.02 5.40 -4.18
C ARG A 123 -9.18 5.35 -2.92
N GLU A 124 -9.74 5.73 -1.79
CA GLU A 124 -9.05 5.75 -0.51
C GLU A 124 -8.56 4.35 -0.09
N GLU A 125 -9.40 3.33 -0.19
CA GLU A 125 -9.00 1.94 0.05
C GLU A 125 -7.89 1.49 -0.91
N SER A 126 -7.94 1.92 -2.18
CA SER A 126 -6.88 1.64 -3.16
C SER A 126 -5.57 2.35 -2.80
N GLU A 127 -5.63 3.61 -2.36
CA GLU A 127 -4.45 4.36 -1.91
C GLU A 127 -3.86 3.77 -0.64
N ALA A 128 -4.70 3.43 0.35
CA ALA A 128 -4.26 2.78 1.59
C ALA A 128 -3.65 1.41 1.32
N ARG A 129 -4.28 0.60 0.47
CA ARG A 129 -3.79 -0.73 0.08
C ARG A 129 -2.44 -0.67 -0.62
N ARG A 130 -2.17 0.39 -1.40
CA ARG A 130 -0.88 0.59 -2.07
C ARG A 130 0.18 1.16 -1.13
N LEU A 131 -0.18 2.10 -0.26
CA LEU A 131 0.77 2.70 0.68
C LEU A 131 1.19 1.72 1.79
N ALA A 132 0.30 0.85 2.26
CA ALA A 132 0.57 -0.11 3.32
C ALA A 132 1.84 -0.98 3.08
N PRO A 133 1.98 -1.70 1.95
CA PRO A 133 3.20 -2.44 1.67
C PRO A 133 4.42 -1.52 1.45
N MET A 134 4.24 -0.30 0.95
CA MET A 134 5.36 0.66 0.76
C MET A 134 5.91 1.17 2.11
N LEU A 135 5.07 1.30 3.14
CA LEU A 135 5.53 1.60 4.50
C LEU A 135 6.37 0.45 5.07
N LEU A 136 5.95 -0.80 4.84
CA LEU A 136 6.63 -1.98 5.35
C LEU A 136 7.93 -2.28 4.58
N ALA A 137 7.87 -2.27 3.24
CA ALA A 137 8.93 -2.60 2.31
C ALA A 137 9.09 -1.51 1.23
N PRO A 138 9.64 -0.33 1.61
CA PRO A 138 9.76 0.80 0.70
C PRO A 138 10.78 0.53 -0.40
N SER A 139 10.56 1.11 -1.58
CA SER A 139 11.40 0.85 -2.76
C SER A 139 12.88 1.14 -2.54
N TYR A 140 13.21 2.14 -1.71
CA TYR A 140 14.59 2.52 -1.44
C TYR A 140 15.37 1.53 -0.55
N LEU A 141 14.69 0.55 0.08
CA LEU A 141 15.33 -0.54 0.85
C LEU A 141 15.28 -1.90 0.14
N VAL A 142 14.37 -2.07 -0.81
CA VAL A 142 14.29 -3.26 -1.66
C VAL A 142 15.35 -3.11 -2.75
N LYS A 143 16.27 -4.06 -2.82
CA LYS A 143 17.37 -4.06 -3.77
C LYS A 143 16.94 -4.71 -5.08
N SER A 144 17.56 -4.29 -6.18
CA SER A 144 17.26 -4.81 -7.52
C SER A 144 17.57 -6.31 -7.66
N GLU A 145 18.44 -6.86 -6.82
CA GLU A 145 18.78 -8.28 -6.78
C GLU A 145 17.93 -9.11 -5.80
N ASP A 146 17.12 -8.48 -4.94
CA ASP A 146 16.36 -9.20 -3.92
C ASP A 146 15.34 -10.15 -4.54
N THR A 147 15.36 -11.41 -4.12
CA THR A 147 14.31 -12.38 -4.44
C THR A 147 13.04 -12.10 -3.64
N VAL A 148 11.89 -12.62 -4.12
CA VAL A 148 10.61 -12.55 -3.40
C VAL A 148 10.72 -13.10 -1.97
N ASP A 149 11.48 -14.17 -1.80
CA ASP A 149 11.67 -14.87 -0.54
C ASP A 149 12.54 -14.04 0.43
N GLU A 150 13.58 -13.38 -0.07
CA GLU A 150 14.37 -12.41 0.68
C GLU A 150 13.56 -11.18 1.10
N ILE A 151 12.74 -10.63 0.22
CA ILE A 151 11.84 -9.51 0.55
C ILE A 151 10.86 -9.92 1.65
N SER A 152 10.22 -11.08 1.51
CA SER A 152 9.28 -11.60 2.52
C SER A 152 9.96 -11.75 3.89
N ARG A 153 11.15 -12.39 3.93
CA ARG A 153 11.90 -12.57 5.16
C ARG A 153 12.44 -11.27 5.73
N ARG A 154 13.08 -10.40 4.95
CA ARG A 154 13.68 -9.15 5.45
C ARG A 154 12.61 -8.23 6.02
N PHE A 155 11.55 -7.95 5.26
CA PHE A 155 10.54 -6.96 5.64
C PHE A 155 9.41 -7.54 6.54
N GLY A 156 9.32 -8.86 6.65
CA GLY A 156 8.29 -9.53 7.46
C GLY A 156 6.89 -9.36 6.88
N ILE A 157 6.76 -9.56 5.56
CA ILE A 157 5.50 -9.54 4.81
C ILE A 157 5.25 -10.91 4.17
N SER A 158 4.02 -11.20 3.74
CA SER A 158 3.71 -12.49 3.12
C SER A 158 4.45 -12.66 1.80
N LEU A 159 4.67 -13.90 1.36
CA LEU A 159 5.26 -14.18 0.05
C LEU A 159 4.48 -13.52 -1.10
N GLU A 160 3.15 -13.55 -1.02
CA GLU A 160 2.28 -12.86 -1.98
C GLU A 160 2.52 -11.35 -2.01
N ALA A 161 2.57 -10.70 -0.84
CA ALA A 161 2.84 -9.26 -0.76
C ALA A 161 4.26 -8.92 -1.24
N ALA A 162 5.23 -9.79 -0.96
CA ALA A 162 6.61 -9.64 -1.45
C ALA A 162 6.70 -9.77 -2.98
N ALA A 163 5.95 -10.69 -3.59
CA ALA A 163 5.91 -10.85 -5.04
C ALA A 163 5.35 -9.61 -5.72
N ILE A 164 4.24 -9.07 -5.21
CA ILE A 164 3.65 -7.82 -5.70
C ILE A 164 4.64 -6.67 -5.54
N ARG A 165 5.25 -6.53 -4.35
CA ARG A 165 6.21 -5.46 -4.08
C ARG A 165 7.42 -5.54 -5.01
N ARG A 166 7.94 -6.73 -5.29
CA ARG A 166 9.05 -6.92 -6.23
C ARG A 166 8.71 -6.42 -7.63
N GLU A 167 7.52 -6.73 -8.14
CA GLU A 167 7.08 -6.25 -9.45
C GLU A 167 6.95 -4.73 -9.47
N GLU A 168 6.36 -4.15 -8.43
CA GLU A 168 6.18 -2.70 -8.30
C GLU A 168 7.52 -1.95 -8.20
N VAL A 169 8.49 -2.45 -7.42
CA VAL A 169 9.84 -1.85 -7.34
C VAL A 169 10.52 -1.90 -8.70
N SER A 170 10.50 -3.04 -9.38
CA SER A 170 11.10 -3.14 -10.71
C SER A 170 10.39 -2.30 -11.77
N ALA A 171 9.11 -1.98 -11.60
CA ALA A 171 8.43 -1.00 -12.44
C ALA A 171 8.94 0.42 -12.19
N LEU A 172 9.16 0.81 -10.93
CA LEU A 172 9.71 2.11 -10.56
C LEU A 172 11.16 2.28 -11.04
N GLU A 173 11.99 1.24 -10.92
CA GLU A 173 13.37 1.23 -11.41
C GLU A 173 13.43 1.48 -12.92
N ARG A 174 12.60 0.76 -13.69
CA ARG A 174 12.48 0.94 -15.15
C ARG A 174 12.02 2.35 -15.53
N GLN A 175 11.03 2.88 -14.80
CA GLN A 175 10.53 4.22 -15.05
C GLN A 175 11.61 5.28 -14.77
N ALA A 176 12.44 5.07 -13.74
CA ALA A 176 13.56 5.95 -13.41
C ALA A 176 14.72 5.83 -14.41
N SER A 177 14.98 4.65 -14.97
CA SER A 177 16.02 4.43 -15.99
C SER A 177 15.59 4.84 -17.40
N GLY A 178 14.28 4.97 -17.66
CA GLY A 178 13.73 5.21 -18.99
C GLY A 178 13.56 3.93 -19.83
N ASP A 179 13.76 2.76 -19.23
CA ASP A 179 13.62 1.47 -19.92
C ASP A 179 12.15 1.07 -20.08
N VAL A 180 11.63 1.21 -21.30
CA VAL A 180 10.25 0.81 -21.63
C VAL A 180 10.20 -0.70 -21.82
N ARG A 181 9.23 -1.38 -21.17
CA ARG A 181 8.96 -2.81 -21.43
C ARG A 181 8.65 -2.95 -22.93
N PRO A 182 9.33 -3.82 -23.68
CA PRO A 182 8.93 -4.08 -25.05
C PRO A 182 7.49 -4.57 -25.04
N LEU A 183 6.67 -4.03 -25.95
CA LEU A 183 5.30 -4.50 -26.10
C LEU A 183 5.33 -6.01 -26.39
N PRO A 184 4.43 -6.81 -25.79
CA PRO A 184 4.33 -8.22 -26.14
C PRO A 184 4.13 -8.35 -27.65
N GLN A 185 4.75 -9.36 -28.28
CA GLN A 185 4.72 -9.51 -29.73
C GLN A 185 3.28 -9.52 -30.28
N VAL A 186 2.35 -10.17 -29.57
CA VAL A 186 0.92 -10.18 -29.92
C VAL A 186 0.29 -8.77 -30.00
N VAL A 187 0.72 -7.84 -29.13
CA VAL A 187 0.25 -6.46 -29.13
C VAL A 187 0.89 -5.70 -30.29
N ILE A 188 2.17 -5.95 -30.58
CA ILE A 188 2.86 -5.37 -31.74
C ILE A 188 2.16 -5.81 -33.04
N ASP A 189 1.89 -7.10 -33.19
CA ASP A 189 1.24 -7.68 -34.37
C ASP A 189 -0.17 -7.09 -34.57
N PHE A 190 -0.94 -6.99 -33.48
CA PHE A 190 -2.25 -6.35 -33.47
C PHE A 190 -2.19 -4.88 -33.91
N LEU A 191 -1.26 -4.09 -33.36
CA LEU A 191 -1.09 -2.68 -33.70
C LEU A 191 -0.64 -2.50 -35.16
N ARG A 192 0.23 -3.38 -35.67
CA ARG A 192 0.65 -3.39 -37.08
C ARG A 192 -0.51 -3.71 -38.01
N GLU A 193 -1.37 -4.65 -37.64
CA GLU A 193 -2.56 -4.96 -38.42
C GLU A 193 -3.60 -3.83 -38.40
N ALA A 194 -3.82 -3.19 -37.25
CA ALA A 194 -4.65 -1.99 -37.14
C ALA A 194 -4.14 -0.85 -38.04
N LYS A 195 -2.82 -0.61 -38.06
CA LYS A 195 -2.18 0.37 -38.96
C LYS A 195 -2.39 0.02 -40.44
N ARG A 196 -2.25 -1.27 -40.82
CA ARG A 196 -2.53 -1.76 -42.19
C ARG A 196 -3.99 -1.57 -42.60
N ARG A 197 -4.93 -1.64 -41.64
CA ARG A 197 -6.36 -1.38 -41.86
C ARG A 197 -6.73 0.12 -41.84
N GLY A 198 -5.74 1.02 -41.81
CA GLY A 198 -5.95 2.46 -41.87
C GLY A 198 -6.28 3.13 -40.52
N GLN A 199 -6.13 2.42 -39.40
CA GLN A 199 -6.34 3.02 -38.07
C GLN A 199 -5.10 3.83 -37.63
N THR A 200 -5.33 4.97 -36.98
CA THR A 200 -4.25 5.79 -36.42
C THR A 200 -3.68 5.13 -35.17
N VAL A 201 -2.41 4.70 -35.23
CA VAL A 201 -1.66 4.14 -34.09
C VAL A 201 -0.72 5.22 -33.56
N ARG A 202 -0.82 5.53 -32.26
CA ARG A 202 -0.01 6.57 -31.59
C ARG A 202 1.34 6.08 -31.05
N THR A 203 1.59 4.78 -31.14
CA THR A 203 2.79 4.14 -30.61
C THR A 203 3.68 3.74 -31.78
N ASP A 204 4.97 4.07 -31.71
CA ASP A 204 5.94 3.66 -32.71
C ASP A 204 6.22 2.16 -32.54
N VAL A 205 5.71 1.35 -33.47
CA VAL A 205 5.79 -0.12 -33.45
C VAL A 205 6.83 -0.65 -34.45
N GLY A 206 7.68 0.24 -34.99
CA GLY A 206 8.56 -0.05 -36.12
C GLY A 206 7.77 -0.45 -37.38
N GLU A 207 8.46 -0.52 -38.52
CA GLU A 207 7.89 -1.13 -39.73
C GLU A 207 7.70 -2.65 -39.57
#